data_AF-A0A5S3T033-F1
#
_entry.id   AF-A0A5S3T033-F1
#
_cell.length_a   1.000
_cell.length_b   1.000
_cell.length_c   1.000
_cell.angle_alpha   90.00
_cell.angle_beta   90.00
_cell.angle_gamma   90.00
#
_symmetry.space_group_name_H-M   'P 1'
#
loop_
_entity.id
_entity.type
_entity.pdbx_description
1 polymer ?
#
loop_
_entity_poly.entity_id
_entity_poly.type
_entity_poly.pdbx_seq_one_letter_code
_entity_poly.pdbx_strand_id
1 'polypeptide(L)'
;MALSADSQPHFTTIADFVSRMHEPIGLLFTQILMVCDQLGLIGKDRFAIDGRKMPSNAGKEWSGTHRELRDKKKKLEIGIARLTKRHQEEDKKDDVNPEHRRDDEQRIKTLKNASRRIKAFLKEQPEKLNKRNKPLKGNVTDPDSAKMKTSKGVIQGYCGVAAVDSKHQVIMH
;
A
#
# COMPACT_ATOMS: atom_id res chain seq x y z
N MET A 1 -21.88 16.29 -1.48
CA MET A 1 -21.60 16.24 -2.93
C MET A 1 -22.83 15.66 -3.63
N ALA A 2 -23.86 16.47 -3.88
CA ALA A 2 -25.18 15.96 -4.31
C ALA A 2 -25.27 15.61 -5.81
N LEU A 3 -24.41 16.23 -6.64
CA LEU A 3 -24.43 16.07 -8.09
C LEU A 3 -23.77 14.76 -8.58
N SER A 4 -22.92 14.14 -7.76
CA SER A 4 -22.23 12.89 -8.11
C SER A 4 -22.78 11.66 -7.37
N ALA A 5 -23.89 11.78 -6.64
CA ALA A 5 -24.39 10.69 -5.78
C ALA A 5 -23.30 10.11 -4.84
N ASP A 6 -22.46 10.99 -4.28
CA ASP A 6 -21.31 10.63 -3.43
C ASP A 6 -20.25 9.72 -4.09
N SER A 7 -20.29 9.57 -5.42
CA SER A 7 -19.22 8.89 -6.14
C SER A 7 -17.95 9.74 -6.11
N GLN A 8 -16.87 9.14 -5.61
CA GLN A 8 -15.55 9.74 -5.56
C GLN A 8 -14.66 9.06 -6.60
N PRO A 9 -13.91 9.82 -7.42
CA PRO A 9 -12.94 9.22 -8.30
C PRO A 9 -11.94 8.41 -7.47
N HIS A 10 -11.56 7.24 -7.97
CA HIS A 10 -10.51 6.46 -7.31
C HIS A 10 -9.23 7.31 -7.28
N PHE A 11 -8.47 7.26 -6.18
CA PHE A 11 -7.29 8.10 -6.01
C PHE A 11 -6.25 7.92 -7.13
N THR A 12 -6.20 6.74 -7.76
CA THR A 12 -5.35 6.47 -8.93
C THR A 12 -5.77 7.27 -10.16
N THR A 13 -7.06 7.50 -10.37
CA THR A 13 -7.58 8.33 -11.46
C THR A 13 -7.14 9.79 -11.27
N ILE A 14 -7.20 10.28 -10.03
CA ILE A 14 -6.75 11.63 -9.68
C ILE A 14 -5.23 11.73 -9.85
N ALA A 15 -4.47 10.76 -9.33
CA ALA A 15 -3.02 10.75 -9.42
C ALA A 15 -2.52 10.66 -10.87
N ASP A 16 -3.13 9.81 -11.71
CA ASP A 16 -2.81 9.71 -13.13
C ASP A 16 -3.14 11.02 -13.86
N PHE A 17 -4.31 11.62 -13.62
CA PHE A 17 -4.67 12.93 -14.15
C PHE A 17 -3.65 14.02 -13.77
N VAL A 18 -3.29 14.13 -12.48
CA VAL A 18 -2.31 15.11 -12.00
C VAL A 18 -0.93 14.87 -12.61
N SER A 19 -0.52 13.61 -12.76
CA SER A 19 0.77 13.26 -13.36
C SER A 19 0.84 13.64 -14.85
N ARG A 20 -0.24 13.41 -15.61
CA ARG A 20 -0.32 13.74 -17.04
C ARG A 20 -0.45 15.23 -17.29
N MET A 21 -1.22 15.93 -16.44
CA MET A 21 -1.54 17.35 -16.58
C MET A 21 -0.64 18.27 -15.74
N HIS A 22 0.55 17.81 -15.36
CA HIS A 22 1.43 18.53 -14.43
C HIS A 22 1.79 19.96 -14.90
N GLU A 23 1.96 20.16 -16.22
CA GLU A 23 2.23 21.49 -16.79
C GLU A 23 1.02 22.45 -16.65
N PRO A 24 -0.18 22.13 -17.18
CA PRO A 24 -1.37 22.96 -16.97
C PRO A 24 -1.75 23.16 -15.50
N ILE A 25 -1.62 22.13 -14.67
CA ILE A 25 -1.88 22.22 -13.23
C ILE A 25 -0.91 23.20 -12.58
N GLY A 26 0.38 23.15 -12.93
CA GLY A 26 1.36 24.11 -12.44
C GLY A 26 1.01 25.56 -12.78
N LEU A 27 0.55 25.81 -14.02
CA LEU A 27 0.09 27.13 -14.45
C LEU A 27 -1.15 27.59 -13.67
N LEU A 28 -2.16 26.73 -13.55
CA LEU A 28 -3.37 27.04 -12.79
C LEU A 28 -3.06 27.31 -11.31
N PHE A 29 -2.20 26.50 -10.71
CA PHE A 29 -1.79 26.68 -9.32
C PHE A 29 -1.04 28.00 -9.12
N THR A 30 -0.23 28.40 -10.11
CA THR A 30 0.43 29.72 -10.12
C THR A 30 -0.62 30.83 -10.13
N GLN A 31 -1.66 30.72 -10.96
CA GLN A 31 -2.76 31.71 -10.99
C GLN A 31 -3.51 31.77 -9.65
N ILE A 32 -3.78 30.62 -9.02
CA ILE A 32 -4.41 30.56 -7.69
C ILE A 32 -3.53 31.29 -6.66
N LEU A 33 -2.22 31.04 -6.66
CA LEU A 33 -1.28 31.74 -5.78
C LEU A 33 -1.25 33.25 -6.05
N MET A 34 -1.33 33.68 -7.31
CA MET A 34 -1.40 35.11 -7.67
C MET A 34 -2.69 35.76 -7.17
N VAL A 35 -3.84 35.07 -7.24
CA VAL A 35 -5.11 35.58 -6.70
C VAL A 35 -5.06 35.64 -5.17
N CYS A 36 -4.57 34.59 -4.52
CA CYS A 36 -4.39 34.57 -3.06
C CYS A 36 -3.42 35.68 -2.61
N ASP A 37 -2.39 35.98 -3.39
CA ASP A 37 -1.52 37.12 -3.17
C ASP A 37 -2.28 38.46 -3.28
N GLN A 38 -3.01 38.69 -4.39
CA GLN A 38 -3.79 39.92 -4.58
C GLN A 38 -4.80 40.16 -3.46
N LEU A 39 -5.39 39.09 -2.91
CA LEU A 39 -6.32 39.14 -1.79
C LEU A 39 -5.62 39.28 -0.42
N GLY A 40 -4.28 39.32 -0.39
CA GLY A 40 -3.50 39.43 0.84
C GLY A 40 -3.58 38.20 1.72
N LEU A 41 -3.77 37.01 1.13
CA LEU A 41 -3.91 35.71 1.81
C LEU A 41 -2.59 34.92 1.86
N ILE A 42 -1.48 35.49 1.38
CA ILE A 42 -0.15 34.86 1.40
C ILE A 42 0.90 35.89 1.85
N GLY A 43 1.75 35.51 2.80
CA GLY A 43 2.78 36.38 3.38
C GLY A 43 4.03 36.54 2.54
N LYS A 44 4.24 35.69 1.52
CA LYS A 44 5.36 35.68 0.54
C LYS A 44 6.75 35.40 1.11
N ASP A 45 6.90 35.38 2.42
CA ASP A 45 8.22 35.36 3.05
C ASP A 45 8.66 33.95 3.44
N ARG A 46 7.73 33.12 3.92
CA ARG A 46 8.05 31.77 4.41
C ARG A 46 6.92 30.77 4.18
N PHE A 47 7.23 29.73 3.42
CA PHE A 47 6.42 28.53 3.24
C PHE A 47 7.02 27.36 4.02
N ALA A 48 6.20 26.68 4.82
CA ALA A 48 6.55 25.45 5.52
C ALA A 48 5.93 24.26 4.78
N ILE A 49 6.76 23.29 4.41
CA ILE A 49 6.31 22.02 3.82
C ILE A 49 6.54 20.94 4.86
N ASP A 50 5.46 20.28 5.30
CA ASP A 50 5.56 19.16 6.22
C ASP A 50 4.88 17.91 5.65
N GLY A 51 5.49 16.76 5.92
CA GLY A 51 5.06 15.46 5.44
C GLY A 51 4.64 14.55 6.59
N ARG A 52 3.36 14.20 6.67
CA ARG A 52 2.85 13.24 7.65
C ARG A 52 2.73 11.84 7.05
N LYS A 53 3.37 10.87 7.71
CA LYS A 53 3.23 9.45 7.38
C LYS A 53 1.95 8.92 7.99
N MET A 54 1.00 8.52 7.14
CA MET A 54 -0.30 7.99 7.53
C MET A 54 -0.32 6.47 7.32
N PRO A 55 -0.79 5.67 8.29
CA PRO A 55 -0.89 4.23 8.11
C PRO A 55 -1.95 3.88 7.06
N SER A 56 -1.70 2.85 6.25
CA SER A 56 -2.73 2.25 5.40
C SER A 56 -3.37 1.03 6.08
N ASN A 57 -4.50 0.56 5.55
CA ASN A 57 -5.15 -0.66 6.03
C ASN A 57 -4.49 -1.94 5.47
N ALA A 58 -3.15 -1.95 5.44
CA ALA A 58 -2.35 -3.03 4.88
C ALA A 58 -1.23 -3.44 5.82
N GLY A 59 -1.10 -4.74 6.08
CA GLY A 59 -0.05 -5.28 6.94
C GLY A 59 1.32 -5.22 6.27
N LYS A 60 2.34 -4.71 6.98
CA LYS A 60 3.73 -4.61 6.47
C LYS A 60 4.38 -5.98 6.19
N GLU A 61 3.86 -7.05 6.75
CA GLU A 61 4.27 -8.43 6.50
C GLU A 61 3.89 -8.91 5.09
N TRP A 62 2.94 -8.24 4.43
CA TRP A 62 2.54 -8.47 3.04
C TRP A 62 3.32 -7.65 2.02
N SER A 63 4.32 -6.89 2.48
CA SER A 63 5.17 -6.07 1.63
C SER A 63 6.52 -6.72 1.38
N GLY A 64 6.89 -6.85 0.10
CA GLY A 64 8.16 -7.41 -0.35
C GLY A 64 8.43 -7.13 -1.83
N THR A 65 9.66 -7.40 -2.27
CA THR A 65 9.96 -7.44 -3.71
C THR A 65 9.34 -8.68 -4.35
N HIS A 66 9.26 -8.77 -5.69
CA HIS A 66 8.72 -9.97 -6.34
C HIS A 66 9.52 -11.23 -5.98
N ARG A 67 10.84 -11.10 -5.82
CA ARG A 67 11.69 -12.19 -5.33
C ARG A 67 11.29 -12.62 -3.91
N GLU A 68 11.23 -11.67 -2.97
CA GLU A 68 10.85 -11.96 -1.57
C GLU A 68 9.45 -12.59 -1.47
N LEU A 69 8.50 -12.12 -2.30
CA LEU A 69 7.14 -12.64 -2.34
C LEU A 69 7.08 -14.05 -2.97
N ARG A 70 7.88 -14.34 -4.00
CA ARG A 70 8.04 -15.71 -4.54
C ARG A 70 8.59 -16.66 -3.48
N ASP A 71 9.62 -16.23 -2.74
CA ASP A 71 10.21 -17.02 -1.66
C ASP A 71 9.20 -17.24 -0.52
N LYS A 72 8.43 -16.21 -0.16
CA LYS A 72 7.35 -16.32 0.84
C LYS A 72 6.28 -17.32 0.38
N LYS A 73 5.85 -17.26 -0.87
CA LYS A 73 4.91 -18.22 -1.45
C LYS A 73 5.44 -19.65 -1.36
N LYS A 74 6.69 -19.88 -1.72
CA LYS A 74 7.33 -21.21 -1.62
C LYS A 74 7.32 -21.74 -0.18
N LYS A 75 7.62 -20.89 0.80
CA LYS A 75 7.54 -21.26 2.23
C LYS A 75 6.13 -21.66 2.67
N LEU A 76 5.10 -20.95 2.19
CA LEU A 76 3.70 -21.30 2.46
C LEU A 76 3.34 -22.67 1.86
N GLU A 77 3.77 -22.94 0.62
CA GLU A 77 3.54 -24.22 -0.06
C GLU A 77 4.24 -25.38 0.67
N ILE A 78 5.46 -25.19 1.16
CA ILE A 78 6.17 -26.17 2.01
C ILE A 78 5.38 -26.45 3.30
N GLY A 79 4.87 -25.40 3.95
CA GLY A 79 4.05 -25.54 5.16
C GLY A 79 2.78 -26.35 4.91
N ILE A 80 2.09 -26.09 3.80
CA ILE A 80 0.91 -26.86 3.38
C ILE A 80 1.27 -28.32 3.14
N ALA A 81 2.34 -28.58 2.38
CA ALA A 81 2.77 -29.94 2.07
C ALA A 81 3.12 -30.73 3.35
N ARG A 82 3.73 -30.08 4.34
CA ARG A 82 4.03 -30.71 5.64
C ARG A 82 2.76 -31.11 6.39
N LEU A 83 1.76 -30.23 6.44
CA LEU A 83 0.49 -30.54 7.11
C LEU A 83 -0.27 -31.65 6.40
N THR A 84 -0.36 -31.60 5.06
CA THR A 84 -0.99 -32.68 4.28
C THR A 84 -0.27 -34.02 4.44
N LYS A 85 1.08 -34.03 4.49
CA LYS A 85 1.84 -35.25 4.73
C LYS A 85 1.54 -35.85 6.11
N ARG A 86 1.44 -35.01 7.15
CA ARG A 86 1.04 -35.46 8.49
C ARG A 86 -0.34 -36.10 8.46
N HIS A 87 -1.33 -35.49 7.79
CA HIS A 87 -2.66 -36.08 7.65
C HIS A 87 -2.61 -37.46 6.97
N GLN A 88 -1.83 -37.60 5.91
CA GLN A 88 -1.63 -38.89 5.22
C GLN A 88 -0.96 -39.95 6.12
N GLU A 89 -0.09 -39.55 7.05
CA GLU A 89 0.56 -40.47 7.99
C GLU A 89 -0.38 -40.89 9.12
N GLU A 90 -1.22 -39.98 9.62
CA GLU A 90 -2.27 -40.27 10.60
C GLU A 90 -3.32 -41.22 10.01
N ASP A 91 -3.77 -40.96 8.77
CA ASP A 91 -4.73 -41.82 8.07
C ASP A 91 -4.21 -43.25 7.86
N LYS A 92 -2.89 -43.42 7.67
CA LYS A 92 -2.28 -44.75 7.52
C LYS A 92 -2.17 -45.53 8.84
N LYS A 93 -2.19 -44.84 9.97
CA LYS A 93 -2.02 -45.43 11.31
C LYS A 93 -3.34 -45.62 12.05
N ASP A 94 -4.47 -45.21 11.46
CA ASP A 94 -5.79 -45.11 12.11
C ASP A 94 -5.74 -44.36 13.46
N ASP A 95 -4.78 -43.43 13.62
CA ASP A 95 -4.52 -42.65 14.83
C ASP A 95 -4.91 -41.18 14.60
N VAL A 96 -6.17 -40.98 14.18
CA VAL A 96 -6.68 -39.65 13.83
C VAL A 96 -7.17 -38.93 15.09
N ASN A 97 -6.50 -37.84 15.45
CA ASN A 97 -7.01 -36.91 16.45
C ASN A 97 -7.94 -35.86 15.78
N PRO A 98 -9.25 -35.84 16.08
CA PRO A 98 -10.21 -34.96 15.41
C PRO A 98 -9.99 -33.47 15.66
N GLU A 99 -9.51 -33.07 16.83
CA GLU A 99 -9.24 -31.66 17.15
C GLU A 99 -8.04 -31.15 16.36
N HIS A 100 -6.93 -31.89 16.36
CA HIS A 100 -5.74 -31.55 15.58
C HIS A 100 -6.04 -31.47 14.08
N ARG A 101 -6.90 -32.36 13.57
CA ARG A 101 -7.32 -32.35 12.17
C ARG A 101 -8.08 -31.07 11.80
N ARG A 102 -9.04 -30.64 12.63
CA ARG A 102 -9.79 -29.39 12.42
C ARG A 102 -8.88 -28.17 12.41
N ASP A 103 -7.96 -28.07 13.37
CA ASP A 103 -7.03 -26.95 13.46
C ASP A 103 -6.11 -26.87 12.24
N ASP A 104 -5.61 -28.02 11.80
CA ASP A 104 -4.76 -28.11 10.61
C ASP A 104 -5.50 -27.78 9.33
N GLU A 105 -6.75 -28.21 9.18
CA GLU A 105 -7.59 -27.86 8.03
C GLU A 105 -7.80 -26.34 7.93
N GLN A 106 -8.09 -25.68 9.06
CA GLN A 106 -8.19 -24.22 9.14
C GLN A 106 -6.86 -23.55 8.79
N ARG A 107 -5.74 -24.09 9.28
CA ARG A 107 -4.40 -23.59 8.97
C ARG A 107 -4.06 -23.76 7.50
N ILE A 108 -4.32 -24.92 6.90
CA ILE A 108 -4.15 -25.19 5.47
C ILE A 108 -4.98 -24.22 4.64
N LYS A 109 -6.24 -24.00 5.00
CA LYS A 109 -7.13 -23.03 4.33
C LYS A 109 -6.53 -21.62 4.35
N THR A 110 -6.05 -21.19 5.51
CA THR A 110 -5.41 -19.88 5.69
C THR A 110 -4.13 -19.74 4.85
N LEU A 111 -3.26 -20.75 4.88
CA LEU A 111 -2.02 -20.77 4.10
C LEU A 111 -2.28 -20.81 2.58
N LYS A 112 -3.29 -21.58 2.13
CA LYS A 112 -3.72 -21.62 0.73
C LYS A 112 -4.23 -20.26 0.26
N ASN A 113 -5.05 -19.58 1.07
CA ASN A 113 -5.54 -18.25 0.78
C ASN A 113 -4.39 -17.23 0.69
N ALA A 114 -3.45 -17.28 1.64
CA ALA A 114 -2.24 -16.46 1.63
C ALA A 114 -1.40 -16.67 0.34
N SER A 115 -1.16 -17.92 -0.04
CA SER A 115 -0.42 -18.26 -1.26
C SER A 115 -1.14 -17.77 -2.51
N ARG A 116 -2.47 -17.91 -2.56
CA ARG A 116 -3.30 -17.43 -3.68
C ARG A 116 -3.20 -15.92 -3.86
N ARG A 117 -3.30 -15.15 -2.78
CA ARG A 117 -3.18 -13.68 -2.82
C ARG A 117 -1.83 -13.25 -3.37
N ILE A 118 -0.75 -13.87 -2.89
CA ILE A 118 0.61 -13.58 -3.40
C ILE A 118 0.73 -13.95 -4.88
N LYS A 119 0.17 -15.10 -5.29
CA LYS A 119 0.18 -15.54 -6.70
C LYS A 119 -0.58 -14.55 -7.61
N ALA A 120 -1.74 -14.07 -7.18
CA ALA A 120 -2.52 -13.08 -7.91
C ALA A 120 -1.74 -11.76 -8.07
N PHE A 121 -1.20 -11.24 -6.96
CA PHE A 121 -0.38 -10.04 -6.97
C PHE A 121 0.81 -10.14 -7.94
N LEU A 122 1.58 -11.23 -7.88
CA LEU A 122 2.73 -11.44 -8.76
C LEU A 122 2.36 -11.58 -10.25
N LYS A 123 1.10 -11.90 -10.56
CA LYS A 123 0.58 -12.00 -11.93
C LYS A 123 0.09 -10.66 -12.45
N GLU A 124 -0.61 -9.90 -11.61
CA GLU A 124 -1.32 -8.68 -11.99
C GLU A 124 -0.43 -7.43 -11.91
N GLN A 125 0.48 -7.38 -10.93
CA GLN A 125 1.31 -6.22 -10.68
C GLN A 125 2.72 -6.46 -11.26
N PRO A 126 3.23 -5.59 -12.15
CA PRO A 126 4.60 -5.68 -12.64
C PRO A 126 5.59 -5.27 -11.53
N GLU A 127 6.85 -5.71 -11.67
CA GLU A 127 7.88 -5.34 -10.70
C GLU A 127 8.21 -3.84 -10.82
N LYS A 128 7.91 -3.08 -9.76
CA LYS A 128 8.24 -1.65 -9.69
C LYS A 128 9.75 -1.50 -9.47
N LEU A 129 10.41 -0.67 -10.29
CA LEU A 129 11.84 -0.34 -10.15
C LEU A 129 12.00 1.13 -9.74
N ASN A 130 13.07 1.44 -9.02
CA ASN A 130 13.45 2.83 -8.76
C ASN A 130 14.31 3.42 -9.89
N LYS A 131 14.65 4.72 -9.80
CA LYS A 131 15.53 5.42 -10.77
C LYS A 131 16.92 4.78 -10.96
N ARG A 132 17.33 3.86 -10.08
CA ARG A 132 18.61 3.12 -10.14
C ARG A 132 18.42 1.65 -10.54
N ASN A 133 17.28 1.30 -11.15
CA ASN A 133 16.90 -0.06 -11.56
C ASN A 133 16.90 -1.10 -10.43
N LYS A 134 16.68 -0.68 -9.18
CA LYS A 134 16.54 -1.61 -8.05
C LYS A 134 15.06 -1.94 -7.81
N PRO A 135 14.72 -3.22 -7.57
CA PRO A 135 13.37 -3.63 -7.22
C PRO A 135 12.84 -2.92 -5.98
N LEU A 136 11.65 -2.33 -6.11
CA LEU A 136 10.90 -1.75 -5.01
C LEU A 136 9.98 -2.80 -4.38
N LYS A 137 9.68 -2.60 -3.10
CA LYS A 137 8.74 -3.46 -2.38
C LYS A 137 7.32 -2.99 -2.65
N GLY A 138 6.46 -3.90 -3.08
CA GLY A 138 5.01 -3.67 -3.16
C GLY A 138 4.30 -4.45 -2.05
N ASN A 139 3.12 -3.99 -1.64
CA ASN A 139 2.25 -4.73 -0.73
C ASN A 139 1.22 -5.53 -1.52
N VAL A 140 1.03 -6.80 -1.15
CA VAL A 140 0.09 -7.73 -1.80
C VAL A 140 -1.37 -7.26 -1.71
N THR A 141 -1.70 -6.48 -0.68
CA THR A 141 -3.07 -6.06 -0.36
C THR A 141 -3.37 -4.61 -0.75
N ASP A 142 -2.32 -3.79 -0.86
CA ASP A 142 -2.39 -2.36 -1.17
C ASP A 142 -1.13 -1.95 -1.96
N PRO A 143 -1.09 -2.20 -3.28
CA PRO A 143 0.11 -2.05 -4.11
C PRO A 143 0.72 -0.64 -4.14
N ASP A 144 -0.03 0.37 -3.70
CA ASP A 144 0.34 1.78 -3.74
C ASP A 144 0.88 2.30 -2.41
N SER A 145 0.61 1.59 -1.31
CA SER A 145 1.25 1.86 -0.04
C SER A 145 2.74 1.47 -0.04
N ALA A 146 3.52 2.14 0.82
CA ALA A 146 4.94 1.86 0.99
C ALA A 146 5.29 1.54 2.45
N LYS A 147 6.39 0.80 2.67
CA LYS A 147 7.00 0.70 4.01
C LYS A 147 7.70 2.01 4.33
N MET A 148 7.30 2.67 5.40
CA MET A 148 7.81 3.96 5.80
C MET A 148 8.37 3.91 7.23
N LYS A 149 9.60 4.41 7.41
CA LYS A 149 10.20 4.58 8.74
C LYS A 149 9.59 5.81 9.41
N THR A 150 9.09 5.65 10.62
CA THR A 150 8.56 6.71 11.50
C THR A 150 9.38 6.75 12.79
N SER A 151 9.13 7.74 13.66
CA SER A 151 9.74 7.81 14.99
C SER A 151 9.34 6.63 15.90
N LYS A 152 8.15 6.06 15.68
CA LYS A 152 7.62 4.92 16.45
C LYS A 152 7.82 3.56 15.78
N GLY A 153 8.72 3.48 14.78
CA GLY A 153 9.03 2.25 14.04
C GLY A 153 8.57 2.29 12.59
N VAL A 154 8.38 1.12 11.98
CA VAL A 154 8.02 1.02 10.54
C VAL A 154 6.55 0.71 10.37
N ILE A 155 5.87 1.53 9.57
CA ILE A 155 4.47 1.37 9.16
C ILE A 155 4.40 1.04 7.66
N GLN A 156 3.28 0.47 7.23
CA GLN A 156 2.86 0.49 5.83
C GLN A 156 1.89 1.65 5.65
N GLY A 157 2.07 2.50 4.65
CA GLY A 157 1.26 3.70 4.54
C GLY A 157 1.60 4.64 3.40
N TYR A 158 1.07 5.85 3.52
CA TYR A 158 1.19 6.94 2.55
C TYR A 158 1.85 8.17 3.19
N CYS A 159 2.47 9.01 2.37
CA CYS A 159 2.90 10.34 2.80
C CYS A 159 1.85 11.36 2.37
N GLY A 160 1.15 11.96 3.34
CA GLY A 160 0.45 13.21 3.10
C GLY A 160 1.47 14.35 3.18
N VAL A 161 1.44 15.27 2.22
CA VAL A 161 2.28 16.47 2.23
C VAL A 161 1.36 17.67 2.32
N ALA A 162 1.68 18.61 3.21
CA ALA A 162 0.97 19.88 3.34
C ALA A 162 1.96 21.02 3.22
N ALA A 163 1.55 22.10 2.55
CA ALA A 163 2.30 23.35 2.47
C ALA A 163 1.49 24.48 3.12
N VAL A 164 2.13 25.27 3.99
CA VAL A 164 1.48 26.34 4.77
C VAL A 164 2.29 27.63 4.67
N ASP A 165 1.62 28.75 4.44
CA ASP A 165 2.21 30.09 4.54
C ASP A 165 2.24 30.58 6.01
N SER A 166 3.36 31.18 6.41
CA SER A 166 3.59 31.61 7.80
C SER A 166 2.65 32.73 8.30
N LYS A 167 2.11 33.57 7.42
CA LYS A 167 1.34 34.76 7.80
C LYS A 167 -0.16 34.48 7.86
N HIS A 168 -0.67 33.67 6.94
CA HIS A 168 -2.11 33.43 6.81
C HIS A 168 -2.55 31.97 7.03
N GLN A 169 -1.60 31.06 7.28
CA GLN A 169 -1.86 29.64 7.56
C GLN A 169 -2.73 28.92 6.50
N VAL A 170 -2.72 29.39 5.26
CA VAL A 170 -3.44 28.75 4.16
C VAL A 170 -2.82 27.39 3.87
N ILE A 171 -3.62 26.32 3.97
CA ILE A 171 -3.19 24.93 3.73
C ILE A 171 -3.40 24.61 2.25
N MET A 172 -2.30 24.39 1.53
CA MET A 172 -2.30 23.87 0.17
C MET A 172 -1.97 22.38 0.24
N HIS A 173 -2.79 21.53 -0.40
CA HIS A 173 -2.74 20.07 -0.35
C HIS A 173 -2.82 19.48 -1.76
#